data_AF-A0A7Y7HAE7-F1
#
_entry.id   AF-A0A7Y7HAE7-F1
#
_cell.length_a   1.000
_cell.length_b   1.000
_cell.length_c   1.000
_cell.angle_alpha   90.00
_cell.angle_beta   90.00
_cell.angle_gamma   90.00
#
_symmetry.space_group_name_H-M   'P 1'
#
loop_
_entity.id
_entity.type
_entity.pdbx_description
1 polymer ?
#
loop_
_entity_poly.entity_id
_entity_poly.type
_entity_poly.pdbx_seq_one_letter_code
_entity_poly.pdbx_strand_id
1 'polypeptide(L)' 'MEKKDSILEKPIAELGASSVFCEGCKKMGYETLASILRERPEDLRAKQHFSYFWLVELIEFLKEKELLDLLQSMQGNSKA' A
#
# COMPACT_ATOMS: atom_id res chain seq x y z
N MET A 1 -15.97 10.83 11.28
CA MET A 1 -15.07 9.67 11.17
C MET A 1 -15.16 9.18 9.73
N GLU A 2 -14.22 9.61 8.88
CA GLU A 2 -14.03 8.94 7.58
C GLU A 2 -13.64 7.49 7.89
N LYS A 3 -14.41 6.54 7.36
CA LYS A 3 -14.16 5.12 7.61
C LYS A 3 -12.84 4.76 6.93
N LYS A 4 -11.90 4.18 7.68
CA LYS A 4 -10.59 3.75 7.15
C LYS A 4 -10.74 2.90 5.88
N ASP A 5 -11.82 2.13 5.78
CA ASP A 5 -12.20 1.35 4.60
C ASP A 5 -12.33 2.18 3.31
N SER A 6 -12.84 3.41 3.41
CA SER A 6 -13.04 4.28 2.24
C SER A 6 -11.74 4.82 1.64
N ILE A 7 -10.63 4.84 2.38
CA ILE A 7 -9.31 5.24 1.84
C ILE A 7 -8.65 4.07 1.12
N LEU A 8 -8.91 2.85 1.56
CA LEU A 8 -8.28 1.64 1.00
C LEU A 8 -8.79 1.30 -0.40
N GLU A 9 -10.07 1.58 -0.65
CA GLU A 9 -10.72 1.32 -1.94
C GLU A 9 -10.55 2.47 -2.93
N LYS A 10 -10.04 3.62 -2.50
CA LYS A 10 -9.76 4.74 -3.39
C LYS A 10 -8.54 4.46 -4.27
N PRO A 11 -8.57 4.92 -5.54
CA PRO A 11 -7.39 4.91 -6.39
C PRO A 11 -6.23 5.65 -5.73
N ILE A 12 -5.03 5.07 -5.77
CA ILE A 12 -3.82 5.65 -5.16
C ILE A 12 -3.55 7.07 -5.70
N ALA A 13 -3.87 7.31 -6.98
CA ALA A 13 -3.75 8.61 -7.61
C ALA A 13 -4.64 9.70 -6.98
N GLU A 14 -5.79 9.33 -6.40
CA GLU A 14 -6.71 10.26 -5.73
C GLU A 14 -6.35 10.52 -4.26
N LEU A 15 -5.39 9.77 -3.72
CA LEU A 15 -4.99 9.88 -2.31
C LEU A 15 -3.86 10.90 -2.07
N GLY A 16 -3.37 11.52 -3.13
CA GLY A 16 -2.27 12.48 -3.10
C GLY A 16 -0.89 11.83 -2.93
N ALA A 17 -0.72 10.59 -3.38
CA ALA A 17 0.58 9.93 -3.38
C ALA A 17 1.50 10.49 -4.48
N SER A 18 2.81 10.24 -4.36
CA SER A 18 3.79 10.72 -5.34
C SER A 18 3.52 10.14 -6.74
N SER A 19 3.86 10.88 -7.79
CA SER A 19 3.75 10.40 -9.17
C SER A 19 4.60 9.15 -9.43
N VAL A 20 5.76 9.05 -8.78
CA VAL A 20 6.68 7.90 -8.89
C VAL A 20 6.05 6.66 -8.26
N PHE A 21 5.47 6.81 -7.08
CA PHE A 21 4.74 5.75 -6.39
C PHE A 21 3.53 5.29 -7.21
N CYS A 22 2.71 6.22 -7.70
CA CYS A 22 1.55 5.91 -8.52
C CYS A 22 1.94 5.13 -9.80
N GLU A 23 3.02 5.53 -10.45
CA GLU A 23 3.53 4.83 -11.62
C GLU A 23 4.05 3.44 -11.27
N GLY A 24 4.76 3.28 -10.14
CA GLY A 24 5.20 1.99 -9.63
C GLY A 24 4.03 1.05 -9.34
N CYS A 25 2.99 1.55 -8.67
CA CYS A 25 1.76 0.80 -8.41
C CYS A 25 1.12 0.34 -9.72
N LYS A 26 0.96 1.25 -10.70
CA LYS A 26 0.40 0.93 -12.01
C LYS A 26 1.22 -0.12 -12.77
N LYS A 27 2.55 -0.01 -12.75
CA LYS A 27 3.46 -0.99 -13.39
C LYS A 27 3.36 -2.38 -12.76
N MET A 28 3.09 -2.45 -11.45
CA MET A 28 2.88 -3.71 -10.73
C MET A 28 1.43 -4.20 -10.78
N GLY A 29 0.51 -3.43 -11.37
CA GLY A 29 -0.90 -3.78 -11.51
C GLY A 29 -1.77 -3.45 -10.29
N TYR A 30 -1.33 -2.56 -9.40
CA TYR A 30 -2.13 -2.07 -8.28
C TYR A 30 -2.75 -0.71 -8.58
N GLU A 31 -4.06 -0.62 -8.35
CA GLU A 31 -4.83 0.61 -8.47
C GLU A 31 -5.18 1.22 -7.11
N THR A 32 -5.35 0.37 -6.08
CA THR A 32 -5.82 0.76 -4.74
C THR A 32 -4.87 0.25 -3.67
N LEU A 33 -4.87 0.92 -2.50
CA LEU A 33 -4.09 0.46 -1.35
C LEU A 33 -4.57 -0.90 -0.87
N ALA A 34 -5.88 -1.16 -0.89
CA ALA A 34 -6.44 -2.47 -0.53
C ALA A 34 -5.77 -3.61 -1.30
N SER A 35 -5.53 -3.44 -2.60
CA SER A 35 -4.90 -4.47 -3.44
C SER A 35 -3.44 -4.72 -3.08
N ILE A 36 -2.68 -3.67 -2.76
CA ILE A 36 -1.29 -3.78 -2.30
C ILE A 36 -1.23 -4.48 -0.95
N LEU A 37 -2.08 -3.99 -0.04
CA LEU A 37 -2.14 -4.42 1.33
C LEU A 37 -2.53 -5.90 1.41
N ARG A 38 -3.50 -6.36 0.62
CA ARG A 38 -3.92 -7.78 0.58
C ARG A 38 -2.83 -8.74 0.13
N GLU A 39 -1.77 -8.27 -0.54
CA GLU A 39 -0.68 -9.14 -0.94
C GLU A 39 0.33 -9.35 0.19
N ARG A 40 0.93 -10.55 0.21
CA ARG A 40 1.99 -10.85 1.16
C ARG A 40 3.27 -10.12 0.73
N PRO A 41 4.15 -9.75 1.69
CA PRO A 41 5.43 -9.10 1.37
C PRO A 41 6.31 -9.89 0.41
N GLU A 42 6.21 -11.22 0.43
CA GLU A 42 6.89 -12.13 -0.48
C GLU A 42 6.34 -12.05 -1.92
N ASP A 43 5.01 -11.93 -2.08
CA ASP A 43 4.37 -11.77 -3.39
C ASP A 43 4.67 -10.38 -3.99
N LEU A 44 4.67 -9.32 -3.16
CA LEU A 44 5.06 -7.96 -3.55
C LEU A 44 6.51 -7.91 -4.05
N ARG A 45 7.43 -8.56 -3.34
CA ARG A 45 8.85 -8.63 -3.72
C ARG A 45 9.09 -9.41 -5.02
N ALA A 46 8.19 -10.33 -5.35
CA ALA A 46 8.25 -11.11 -6.59
C ALA A 46 7.69 -10.35 -7.81
N LYS A 47 7.05 -9.18 -7.63
CA LYS A 47 6.47 -8.41 -8.74
C LYS A 47 7.55 -7.84 -9.64
N GLN A 48 7.29 -7.94 -10.94
CA GLN A 48 8.05 -7.22 -11.94
C GLN A 48 7.89 -5.71 -11.68
N HIS A 49 9.00 -4.97 -11.61
CA HIS A 49 9.07 -3.55 -11.23
C HIS A 49 8.97 -3.23 -9.74
N PHE A 50 8.97 -4.24 -8.86
CA PHE A 50 9.18 -4.00 -7.44
C PHE A 50 10.55 -3.33 -7.20
N SER A 51 10.59 -2.35 -6.31
CA SER A 51 11.83 -1.73 -5.84
C SER A 51 11.74 -1.37 -4.37
N TYR A 52 12.88 -1.38 -3.68
CA TYR A 52 12.97 -0.91 -2.30
C TYR A 52 12.58 0.57 -2.16
N PHE A 53 12.86 1.39 -3.18
CA PHE A 53 12.43 2.79 -3.20
C PHE A 53 10.91 2.90 -3.17
N TRP A 54 10.20 2.11 -3.98
CA TRP A 54 8.74 2.06 -3.95
C TRP A 54 8.20 1.58 -2.60
N LEU A 55 8.84 0.59 -1.98
CA LEU A 55 8.44 0.10 -0.65
C LEU A 55 8.60 1.19 0.43
N VAL A 56 9.69 1.98 0.37
CA VAL A 56 9.87 3.12 1.28
C VAL A 56 8.77 4.14 1.09
N GLU A 57 8.44 4.50 -0.16
CA GLU A 57 7.34 5.45 -0.44
C GLU A 57 5.98 4.91 0.05
N LEU A 58 5.72 3.60 -0.07
CA LEU A 58 4.52 2.98 0.50
C LEU A 58 4.47 3.18 2.02
N ILE A 59 5.58 2.90 2.72
CA ILE A 59 5.66 3.00 4.18
C ILE A 59 5.48 4.45 4.63
N GLU A 60 6.14 5.40 3.96
CA GLU A 60 6.00 6.83 4.26
C GLU A 60 4.57 7.30 4.04
N PHE A 61 3.97 6.95 2.90
CA PHE A 61 2.59 7.29 2.60
C PHE A 61 1.61 6.71 3.66
N LEU A 62 1.77 5.44 4.04
CA LEU A 62 0.94 4.82 5.08
C LEU A 62 1.14 5.48 6.44
N LYS A 63 2.36 5.92 6.75
CA LYS A 63 2.67 6.64 7.99
C LYS A 63 2.02 8.02 8.01
N GLU A 64 2.08 8.77 6.92
CA GLU A 64 1.44 10.09 6.79
C GLU A 64 -0.08 10.02 6.94
N LYS A 65 -0.71 8.92 6.50
CA LYS A 65 -2.15 8.70 6.60
C LYS A 65 -2.58 8.01 7.91
N GLU A 66 -1.66 7.74 8.84
CA GLU A 66 -1.92 6.96 10.06
C GLU A 66 -2.54 5.58 9.77
N LEU A 67 -2.12 4.95 8.67
CA LEU A 67 -2.57 3.65 8.17
C LEU A 67 -1.52 2.55 8.34
N LEU A 68 -0.37 2.85 8.96
CA LEU A 68 0.72 1.90 9.13
C LEU A 68 0.30 0.64 9.92
N ASP A 69 -0.67 0.76 10.84
CA ASP A 69 -1.25 -0.36 11.58
C ASP A 69 -1.88 -1.42 10.66
N LEU A 70 -2.38 -1.01 9.49
CA LEU A 70 -2.96 -1.94 8.53
C LEU A 70 -1.91 -2.89 7.95
N LEU A 71 -0.69 -2.39 7.74
CA LEU A 71 0.44 -3.20 7.27
C LEU A 71 0.76 -4.33 8.28
N GLN A 72 0.72 -4.03 9.58
CA GLN A 72 0.97 -5.01 10.64
C GLN A 72 -0.15 -6.06 10.75
N SER A 73 -1.40 -5.64 10.55
CA SER A 73 -2.56 -6.56 10.63
C SER A 73 -2.50 -7.68 9.59
N MET A 74 -1.82 -7.46 8.45
CA MET A 74 -1.76 -8.42 7.35
C MET A 74 -0.49 -9.29 7.35
N GLN A 75 0.58 -8.86 8.04
CA GLN A 75 1.82 -9.65 8.15
C GLN A 75 1.78 -10.67 9.30
N GLY A 76 0.64 -10.80 9.99
CA GLY A 76 0.46 -11.75 11.08
C GLY A 76 0.71 -11.11 12.43
N ASN A 77 -0.34 -10.46 12.95
CA ASN A 77 -0.53 -10.40 14.39
C ASN A 77 -1.95 -10.85 14.71
N SER A 78 -2.18 -12.15 14.59
CA SER A 78 -3.23 -12.82 15.37
C SER A 78 -2.83 -12.72 16.84
N LYS A 79 -3.09 -11.57 17.49
CA LYS A 79 -3.35 -11.57 18.93
C LYS A 79 -4.84 -11.78 19.12
N ALA A 80 -5.23 -13.05 19.12
CA ALA A 80 -6.32 -13.56 19.92
C ALA A 80 -5.70 -14.38 21.06
#